data_AF-A0A7S0QZX1-F1
#
_entry.id   AF-A0A7S0QZX1-F1
#
_cell.length_a   1.000
_cell.length_b   1.000
_cell.length_c   1.000
_cell.angle_alpha   90.00
_cell.angle_beta   90.00
_cell.angle_gamma   90.00
#
_symmetry.space_group_name_H-M   'P 1'
#
loop_
_entity.id
_entity.type
_entity.pdbx_description
1 polymer ?
#
loop_
_entity_poly.entity_id
_entity_poly.type
_entity_poly.pdbx_seq_one_letter_code
_entity_poly.pdbx_strand_id
1 'polypeptide(L)'
;REGENISFEVIDVCKNGNRNLDIYRARFSAVVPREVNNAINNLVRPNKHEADAVDARQEIDLRIGSAFTRYQTLLLQNRFEFEANQEKGPLLSYGPCQFPPLGFMVDR
;
A
#
# COMPACT_ATOMS: atom_id res chain seq x y z
N ARG A 1 4.30 9.81 -2.62
CA ARG A 1 4.64 8.43 -2.20
C ARG A 1 3.98 7.38 -3.08
N GLU A 2 2.67 7.06 -2.96
CA GLU A 2 2.04 6.01 -3.81
C GLU A 2 2.28 6.24 -5.32
N GLY A 3 2.10 7.48 -5.80
CA GLY A 3 2.39 7.81 -7.19
C GLY A 3 3.87 7.68 -7.62
N GLU A 4 4.82 7.74 -6.67
CA GLU A 4 6.24 7.45 -6.96
C GLU A 4 6.46 5.93 -7.03
N ASN A 5 5.85 5.16 -6.12
CA ASN A 5 5.91 3.70 -6.13
C ASN A 5 5.38 3.13 -7.46
N ILE A 6 4.20 3.55 -7.91
CA ILE A 6 3.64 3.21 -9.23
C ILE A 6 4.58 3.65 -10.36
N SER A 7 5.22 4.83 -10.24
CA SER A 7 6.17 5.27 -11.26
C SER A 7 7.34 4.29 -11.39
N PHE A 8 7.84 3.73 -10.29
CA PHE A 8 8.92 2.74 -10.33
C PHE A 8 8.47 1.39 -10.90
N GLU A 9 7.24 0.93 -10.65
CA GLU A 9 6.68 -0.24 -11.33
C GLU A 9 6.68 -0.07 -12.86
N VAL A 10 6.23 1.10 -13.35
CA VAL A 10 6.25 1.42 -14.78
C VAL A 10 7.67 1.49 -15.32
N ILE A 11 8.59 2.11 -14.57
CA ILE A 11 10.02 2.21 -14.93
C ILE A 11 10.64 0.83 -15.12
N ASP A 12 10.37 -0.10 -14.21
CA ASP A 12 10.93 -1.46 -14.27
C ASP A 12 10.44 -2.20 -15.51
N VAL A 13 9.13 -2.09 -15.83
CA VAL A 13 8.57 -2.64 -17.07
C VAL A 13 9.22 -2.01 -18.31
N CYS A 14 9.37 -0.68 -18.36
CA CYS A 14 9.99 0.00 -19.49
C CYS A 14 11.48 -0.34 -19.65
N LYS A 15 12.24 -0.45 -18.55
CA LYS A 15 13.66 -0.80 -18.58
C LYS A 15 13.92 -2.25 -18.99
N ASN A 16 12.96 -3.15 -18.76
CA ASN A 16 13.02 -4.50 -19.32
C ASN A 16 12.99 -4.48 -20.86
N GLY A 17 12.30 -3.52 -21.46
CA GLY A 17 12.31 -3.30 -22.92
C GLY A 17 13.55 -2.54 -23.41
N ASN A 18 13.96 -1.48 -22.70
CA ASN A 18 15.17 -0.71 -23.02
C ASN A 18 15.87 -0.21 -21.75
N ARG A 19 17.03 -0.80 -21.43
CA ARG A 19 17.82 -0.47 -20.23
C ARG A 19 18.43 0.94 -20.25
N ASN A 20 18.60 1.53 -21.42
CA ASN A 20 19.25 2.84 -21.60
C ASN A 20 18.25 4.01 -21.58
N LEU A 21 16.98 3.78 -21.21
CA LEU A 21 15.99 4.84 -21.13
C LEU A 21 16.39 5.90 -20.10
N ASP A 22 16.41 7.15 -20.55
CA ASP A 22 16.61 8.32 -19.69
C ASP A 22 15.26 8.79 -19.15
N ILE A 23 15.02 8.56 -17.85
CA ILE A 23 13.69 8.65 -17.25
C ILE A 23 13.56 9.91 -16.39
N TYR A 24 12.46 10.62 -16.60
CA TYR A 24 12.12 11.85 -15.91
C TYR A 24 10.73 11.79 -15.28
N ARG A 25 10.52 12.63 -14.27
CA ARG A 25 9.30 12.74 -13.48
C ARG A 25 8.80 14.18 -13.54
N ALA A 26 7.63 14.39 -14.12
CA ALA A 26 6.91 15.65 -13.99
C ALA A 26 6.24 15.71 -12.60
N ARG A 27 6.43 16.82 -11.88
CA ARG A 27 5.79 17.06 -10.58
C ARG A 27 4.85 18.26 -10.67
N PHE A 28 3.58 18.04 -10.36
CA PHE A 28 2.53 19.06 -10.31
C PHE A 28 1.56 18.73 -9.18
N SER A 29 0.89 19.76 -8.64
CA SER A 29 -0.07 19.58 -7.53
C SER A 29 -1.54 19.69 -7.96
N ALA A 30 -1.78 20.17 -9.19
CA ALA A 30 -3.12 20.30 -9.76
C ALA A 30 -3.07 20.13 -11.28
N VAL A 31 -4.16 19.61 -11.85
CA VAL A 31 -4.31 19.41 -13.29
C VAL A 31 -4.84 20.70 -13.92
N VAL A 32 -4.00 21.73 -13.98
CA VAL A 32 -4.31 23.02 -14.61
C VAL A 32 -3.20 23.44 -15.57
N PRO A 33 -3.50 24.16 -16.67
CA PRO A 33 -2.51 24.42 -17.73
C PRO A 33 -1.20 25.01 -17.24
N ARG A 34 -1.25 25.99 -16.33
CA ARG A 34 -0.06 26.65 -15.77
C ARG A 34 0.86 25.65 -15.05
N GLU A 35 0.28 24.78 -14.22
CA GLU A 35 1.03 23.81 -13.41
C GLU A 35 1.64 22.71 -14.30
N VAL A 36 0.85 22.19 -15.25
CA VAL A 36 1.32 21.15 -16.18
C VAL A 36 2.46 21.68 -17.06
N ASN A 37 2.30 22.88 -17.63
CA ASN A 37 3.35 23.50 -18.43
C ASN A 37 4.62 23.75 -17.59
N ASN A 38 4.47 24.21 -16.35
CA ASN A 38 5.63 24.38 -15.46
C ASN A 38 6.35 23.06 -15.17
N ALA A 39 5.60 21.98 -14.94
CA ALA A 39 6.16 20.66 -14.65
C ALA A 39 6.91 20.05 -15.85
N ILE A 40 6.40 20.24 -17.06
CA ILE A 40 7.05 19.77 -18.30
C ILE A 40 8.37 20.53 -18.54
N ASN A 41 8.41 21.82 -18.24
CA ASN A 41 9.63 22.62 -18.38
C ASN A 41 10.66 22.38 -17.25
N ASN A 42 10.25 21.76 -16.14
CA ASN A 42 11.08 21.53 -14.96
C ASN A 42 11.02 20.06 -14.52
N LEU A 43 11.37 19.16 -15.45
CA LEU A 43 11.41 17.73 -15.18
C LEU A 43 12.48 17.40 -14.12
N VAL A 44 12.14 16.48 -13.22
CA VAL A 44 13.06 15.98 -12.17
C VAL A 44 13.31 14.48 -12.31
N ARG A 45 14.17 13.92 -11.48
CA ARG A 45 14.33 12.46 -11.39
C ARG A 45 13.27 11.85 -10.47
N PRO A 46 12.77 10.64 -10.77
CA PRO A 46 11.89 9.91 -9.86
C PRO A 46 12.63 9.60 -8.55
N ASN A 47 11.91 9.62 -7.42
CA ASN A 47 12.50 9.48 -6.09
C ASN A 47 12.34 8.06 -5.55
N LYS A 48 13.41 7.27 -5.63
CA LYS A 48 13.40 5.85 -5.21
C LYS A 48 13.10 5.68 -3.72
N HIS A 49 13.57 6.59 -2.86
CA HIS A 49 13.32 6.49 -1.42
C HIS A 49 11.83 6.61 -1.06
N GLU A 50 11.05 7.38 -1.82
CA GLU A 50 9.59 7.45 -1.60
C GLU A 50 8.90 6.16 -2.03
N ALA A 51 9.37 5.52 -3.09
CA ALA A 51 8.86 4.23 -3.55
C ALA A 51 9.21 3.11 -2.56
N ASP A 52 10.47 3.04 -2.11
CA ASP A 52 10.94 2.04 -1.15
C ASP A 52 10.20 2.14 0.20
N ALA A 53 9.85 3.36 0.63
CA ALA A 53 9.05 3.55 1.84
C ALA A 53 7.63 2.98 1.70
N VAL A 54 7.05 3.00 0.50
CA VAL A 54 5.75 2.38 0.22
C VAL A 54 5.90 0.86 0.20
N ASP A 55 6.93 0.32 -0.47
CA ASP A 55 7.21 -1.12 -0.51
C ASP A 55 7.39 -1.69 0.90
N ALA A 56 8.22 -1.03 1.73
CA ALA A 56 8.44 -1.43 3.10
C ALA A 56 7.13 -1.43 3.92
N ARG A 57 6.28 -0.42 3.75
CA ARG A 57 4.97 -0.35 4.42
C ARG A 57 4.07 -1.50 3.97
N GLN A 58 3.96 -1.75 2.67
CA GLN A 58 3.15 -2.84 2.12
C GLN A 58 3.61 -4.21 2.66
N GLU A 59 4.92 -4.44 2.71
CA GLU A 59 5.50 -5.68 3.24
C GLU A 59 5.21 -5.86 4.74
N ILE A 60 5.38 -4.81 5.54
CA ILE A 60 5.08 -4.82 6.98
C ILE A 60 3.59 -5.11 7.20
N ASP A 61 2.71 -4.37 6.52
CA ASP A 61 1.26 -4.51 6.65
C ASP A 61 0.81 -5.92 6.25
N LEU A 62 1.34 -6.46 5.15
CA LEU A 62 1.03 -7.83 4.69
C LEU A 62 1.51 -8.89 5.67
N ARG A 63 2.77 -8.81 6.13
CA ARG A 63 3.36 -9.82 7.03
C ARG A 63 2.65 -9.84 8.38
N ILE A 64 2.49 -8.68 9.00
CA ILE A 64 1.81 -8.56 10.29
C ILE A 64 0.33 -8.93 10.12
N GLY A 65 -0.34 -8.33 9.14
CA GLY A 65 -1.77 -8.55 8.90
C GLY A 65 -2.08 -10.03 8.64
N SER A 66 -1.35 -10.69 7.75
CA SER A 66 -1.57 -12.10 7.43
C SER A 66 -1.26 -13.03 8.60
N ALA A 67 -0.17 -12.81 9.34
CA ALA A 67 0.21 -13.64 10.48
C ALA A 67 -0.85 -13.58 11.60
N PHE A 68 -1.21 -12.37 12.04
CA PHE A 68 -2.15 -12.20 13.14
C PHE A 68 -3.60 -12.52 12.74
N THR A 69 -4.02 -12.20 11.51
CA THR A 69 -5.35 -12.58 10.99
C THR A 69 -5.50 -14.10 10.98
N ARG A 70 -4.52 -14.81 10.40
CA ARG A 70 -4.57 -16.28 10.31
C ARG A 70 -4.54 -16.93 11.68
N TYR A 71 -3.65 -16.46 12.56
CA TYR A 71 -3.56 -16.97 13.93
C TYR A 71 -4.88 -16.82 14.68
N GLN A 72 -5.45 -15.61 14.74
CA GLN A 72 -6.67 -15.33 15.50
C GLN A 72 -7.88 -16.03 14.89
N THR A 73 -8.03 -16.01 13.57
CA THR A 73 -9.15 -16.65 12.88
C THR A 73 -9.17 -18.15 13.18
N LEU A 74 -8.05 -18.85 12.95
CA LEU A 74 -7.99 -20.30 13.17
C LEU A 74 -8.11 -20.67 14.66
N LEU A 75 -7.47 -19.91 15.55
CA LEU A 75 -7.54 -20.17 16.99
C LEU A 75 -8.97 -20.04 17.53
N LEU A 76 -9.68 -18.98 17.13
CA LEU A 76 -11.01 -18.68 17.67
C LEU A 76 -12.10 -19.52 17.00
N GLN A 77 -11.99 -19.80 15.70
CA GLN A 77 -12.92 -20.70 15.00
C GLN A 77 -12.87 -22.13 15.57
N ASN A 78 -11.70 -22.58 16.01
CA ASN A 78 -11.56 -23.88 16.68
C ASN A 78 -12.07 -23.88 18.14
N ARG A 79 -12.25 -22.70 18.75
CA ARG A 79 -12.63 -22.57 20.17
C ARG A 79 -14.11 -22.25 20.37
N PHE A 80 -14.72 -21.53 19.43
CA PHE A 80 -16.09 -21.05 19.54
C PHE A 80 -16.90 -21.44 18.31
N GLU A 81 -18.13 -21.88 18.52
CA GLU A 81 -19.13 -21.98 17.46
C GLU A 81 -19.62 -20.57 17.15
N PHE A 82 -19.16 -20.02 16.03
CA PHE A 82 -19.67 -18.75 15.55
C PHE A 82 -20.99 -18.96 14.82
N GLU A 83 -22.05 -18.27 15.25
CA GLU A 83 -23.37 -18.23 14.59
C GLU A 83 -23.35 -17.45 13.25
N ALA A 84 -22.28 -17.59 12.47
CA ALA A 84 -22.20 -16.96 11.16
C ALA A 84 -22.90 -17.84 10.13
N ASN A 85 -23.75 -17.23 9.29
CA ASN A 85 -24.38 -17.83 8.09
C ASN A 85 -23.36 -18.28 7.00
N GLN A 86 -22.11 -18.54 7.37
CA GLN A 86 -21.02 -18.98 6.49
C GLN A 86 -20.50 -20.33 6.98
N GLU A 87 -20.39 -21.31 6.09
CA GLU A 87 -19.90 -22.67 6.36
C GLU A 87 -18.53 -22.74 7.07
N LYS A 88 -17.76 -21.64 7.09
CA LYS A 88 -16.39 -21.57 7.63
C LYS A 88 -16.21 -20.61 8.81
N GLY A 89 -17.28 -20.07 9.39
CA GLY A 89 -17.19 -19.05 10.44
C GLY A 89 -16.62 -17.72 9.94
N PRO A 90 -16.65 -16.66 10.76
CA PRO A 90 -16.22 -15.31 10.37
C PRO A 90 -14.69 -15.20 10.27
N LEU A 91 -14.21 -14.38 9.33
CA LEU A 91 -12.82 -13.96 9.24
C LEU A 91 -12.51 -12.87 10.28
N LEU A 92 -11.52 -13.12 11.14
CA LEU A 92 -11.09 -12.16 12.16
C LEU A 92 -9.80 -11.48 11.71
N SER A 93 -9.95 -10.33 11.05
CA SER A 93 -8.82 -9.58 10.50
C SER A 93 -8.09 -8.78 11.58
N TYR A 94 -6.77 -8.67 11.40
CA TYR A 94 -5.90 -7.80 12.17
C TYR A 94 -5.10 -6.93 11.21
N GLY A 95 -4.99 -5.65 11.53
CA GLY A 95 -4.13 -4.71 10.82
C GLY A 95 -3.44 -3.79 11.82
N PRO A 96 -2.12 -3.55 11.70
CA PRO A 96 -1.37 -2.72 12.64
C PRO A 96 -1.91 -1.27 12.71
N CYS A 97 -2.50 -0.77 11.62
CA CYS A 97 -3.16 0.54 11.58
C CYS A 97 -4.68 0.47 11.86
N GLN A 98 -5.33 -0.69 11.73
CA GLN A 98 -6.77 -0.87 12.01
C GLN A 98 -7.06 -1.08 13.50
N PHE A 99 -6.14 -1.74 14.21
CA PHE A 99 -6.34 -2.16 15.59
C PHE A 99 -6.34 -0.98 16.59
N PRO A 100 -5.42 0.01 16.50
CA PRO A 100 -5.45 1.15 17.42
C PRO A 100 -6.72 2.02 17.33
N PRO A 101 -7.25 2.37 16.12
CA PRO A 101 -8.53 3.04 15.99
C PRO A 101 -9.70 2.30 16.64
N LEU A 102 -9.75 0.97 16.51
CA LEU A 102 -10.76 0.15 17.18
C LEU A 102 -10.62 0.26 18.71
N GLY A 103 -9.39 0.22 19.24
CA GLY A 103 -9.12 0.43 20.67
C GLY A 103 -9.71 1.75 21.18
N PHE A 104 -9.52 2.85 20.45
CA PHE A 104 -10.12 4.14 20.83
C PHE A 104 -11.65 4.16 20.80
N MET A 105 -12.31 3.29 20.03
CA MET A 105 -13.77 3.17 20.05
C MET A 105 -14.26 2.30 21.21
N VAL A 106 -13.51 1.25 21.55
CA VAL A 106 -13.83 0.31 22.65
C VAL A 106 -13.57 0.93 24.01
N ASP A 107 -12.58 1.82 24.14
CA ASP A 107 -12.25 2.53 25.40
C ASP A 107 -13.27 3.64 25.77
N ARG A 108 -14.30 3.89 24.95
CA ARG A 108 -15.37 4.88 25.22
C ARG A 108 -16.56 4.25 25.92
#